data_AF-A0A433CAI9-F1
#
_entry.id   AF-A0A433CAI9-F1
#
_cell.length_a   1.000
_cell.length_b   1.000
_cell.length_c   1.000
_cell.angle_alpha   90.00
_cell.angle_beta   90.00
_cell.angle_gamma   90.00
#
_symmetry.space_group_name_H-M   'P 1'
#
loop_
_entity.id
_entity.type
_entity.pdbx_description
1 polymer ?
#
loop_
_entity_poly.entity_id
_entity_poly.type
_entity_poly.pdbx_seq_one_letter_code
_entity_poly.pdbx_strand_id
1 'polypeptide(L)'
;MTRPLTFAQQALAHTGLVILSARFAIEQRPDLWADGLACAAEFGQAMARNSFANLPGIRFKAALDDQSTPVIVVARSADQLAARIEWLTGRKVISLEATVSPPQAVVAPPAPSAPPEDRHHGVVTRESSVTCSDCSAFTAGHSCSSAVQSGTEHPAANVPRRCLAFAPHWDAVDKRCGAERWPELVARPVKGGRNAPARRA
;
A
#
# COMPACT_ATOMS: atom_id res chain seq x y z
N MET A 1 5.68 -1.62 7.04
CA MET A 1 5.34 -2.97 7.56
C MET A 1 5.03 -2.83 9.04
N THR A 2 3.91 -3.37 9.55
CA THR A 2 3.51 -3.14 10.95
C THR A 2 4.31 -4.05 11.91
N ARG A 3 4.49 -3.63 13.17
CA ARG A 3 5.23 -4.41 14.17
C ARG A 3 4.64 -5.81 14.40
N PRO A 4 3.30 -5.99 14.51
CA PRO A 4 2.72 -7.32 14.68
C PRO A 4 3.01 -8.26 13.50
N LEU A 5 3.02 -7.75 12.27
CA LEU A 5 3.36 -8.55 11.09
C LEU A 5 4.84 -8.93 11.08
N THR A 6 5.71 -8.00 11.50
CA THR A 6 7.16 -8.23 11.63
C THR A 6 7.44 -9.32 12.66
N PHE A 7 6.81 -9.23 13.84
CA PHE A 7 6.84 -10.28 14.85
C PHE A 7 6.40 -11.63 14.28
N ALA A 8 5.24 -11.67 13.60
CA ALA A 8 4.68 -12.93 13.14
C ALA A 8 5.55 -13.61 12.07
N GLN A 9 6.10 -12.83 11.13
CA GLN A 9 7.03 -13.36 10.13
C GLN A 9 8.33 -13.86 10.76
N GLN A 10 8.89 -13.12 11.72
CA GLN A 10 10.11 -13.53 12.42
C GLN A 10 9.86 -14.81 13.25
N ALA A 11 8.77 -14.87 14.03
CA ALA A 11 8.41 -16.05 14.81
C ALA A 11 8.22 -17.29 13.92
N LEU A 12 7.51 -17.14 12.78
CA LEU A 12 7.33 -18.20 11.79
C LEU A 12 8.65 -18.63 11.13
N ALA A 13 9.58 -17.71 10.90
CA ALA A 13 10.89 -18.01 10.33
C ALA A 13 11.79 -18.77 11.32
N HIS A 14 11.77 -18.38 12.59
CA HIS A 14 12.64 -18.97 13.62
C HIS A 14 12.12 -20.29 14.18
N THR A 15 10.83 -20.35 14.53
CA THR A 15 10.27 -21.50 15.25
C THR A 15 9.38 -22.38 14.36
N GLY A 16 9.03 -21.92 13.16
CA GLY A 16 8.06 -22.58 12.30
C GLY A 16 6.61 -22.44 12.76
N LEU A 17 6.32 -21.64 13.79
CA LEU A 17 4.96 -21.28 14.22
C LEU A 17 4.89 -19.86 14.80
N VAL A 18 3.70 -19.30 14.95
CA VAL A 18 3.43 -18.06 15.69
C VAL A 18 2.08 -18.15 16.38
N ILE A 19 2.01 -17.65 17.61
CA ILE A 19 0.76 -17.50 18.35
C ILE A 19 0.30 -16.05 18.20
N LEU A 20 -0.84 -15.85 17.53
CA LEU A 20 -1.41 -14.53 17.25
C LEU A 20 -2.18 -14.00 18.47
N SER A 21 -1.43 -13.61 19.49
CA SER A 21 -1.94 -13.01 20.72
C SER A 21 -0.98 -11.93 21.20
N ALA A 22 -1.52 -10.76 21.54
CA ALA A 22 -0.72 -9.64 22.02
C ALA A 22 0.07 -9.98 23.29
N ARG A 23 -0.52 -10.80 24.18
CA ARG A 23 0.14 -11.22 25.43
C ARG A 23 1.39 -12.05 25.14
N PHE A 24 1.29 -13.05 24.28
CA PHE A 24 2.46 -13.87 23.93
C PHE A 24 3.48 -13.07 23.12
N ALA A 25 3.02 -12.13 22.29
CA ALA A 25 3.93 -11.29 21.51
C ALA A 25 4.80 -10.39 22.39
N ILE A 26 4.23 -9.72 23.40
CA ILE A 26 5.02 -8.89 24.32
C ILE A 26 5.94 -9.73 25.23
N GLU A 27 5.49 -10.92 25.65
CA GLU A 27 6.31 -11.85 26.44
C GLU A 27 7.53 -12.36 25.63
N GLN A 28 7.36 -12.63 24.33
CA GLN A 28 8.43 -13.14 23.45
C GLN A 28 9.34 -12.05 22.88
N ARG A 29 8.80 -10.85 22.61
CA ARG A 29 9.52 -9.75 21.95
C ARG A 29 9.18 -8.40 22.60
N PRO A 30 9.62 -8.18 23.85
CA PRO A 30 9.40 -6.93 24.56
C PRO A 30 10.13 -5.74 23.91
N ASP A 31 11.09 -5.98 23.01
CA ASP A 31 11.81 -4.95 22.26
C ASP A 31 10.95 -4.25 21.19
N LEU A 32 9.89 -4.90 20.71
CA LEU A 32 9.06 -4.36 19.64
C LEU A 32 8.04 -3.34 20.14
N TRP A 33 7.66 -3.39 21.41
CA TRP A 33 6.63 -2.52 21.98
C TRP A 33 7.08 -1.93 23.32
N ALA A 34 6.68 -0.68 23.57
CA ALA A 34 7.03 0.00 24.82
C ALA A 34 6.37 -0.67 26.06
N ASP A 35 5.14 -1.16 25.89
CA ASP A 35 4.37 -1.83 26.93
C ASP A 35 3.33 -2.80 26.32
N GLY A 36 2.66 -3.55 27.18
CA GLY A 36 1.62 -4.50 26.77
C GLY A 36 0.35 -3.84 26.19
N LEU A 37 0.04 -2.59 26.56
CA LEU A 37 -1.15 -1.89 26.09
C LEU A 37 -0.98 -1.41 24.64
N ALA A 38 0.20 -0.87 24.31
CA ALA A 38 0.62 -0.55 22.95
C ALA A 38 0.62 -1.80 22.06
N CYS A 39 1.17 -2.92 22.58
CA CYS A 39 1.14 -4.20 21.87
C CYS A 39 -0.30 -4.65 21.59
N ALA A 40 -1.18 -4.60 22.59
CA ALA A 40 -2.58 -4.99 22.45
C ALA A 40 -3.34 -4.12 21.44
N ALA A 41 -3.14 -2.79 21.48
CA ALA A 41 -3.76 -1.86 20.54
C ALA A 41 -3.35 -2.15 19.09
N GLU A 42 -2.06 -2.36 18.82
CA GLU A 42 -1.57 -2.65 17.48
C GLU A 42 -2.00 -4.03 16.97
N PHE A 43 -1.99 -5.05 17.82
CA PHE A 43 -2.51 -6.37 17.48
C PHE A 43 -4.00 -6.31 17.17
N GLY A 44 -4.78 -5.58 17.97
CA GLY A 44 -6.21 -5.35 17.72
C GLY A 44 -6.46 -4.72 16.36
N GLN A 45 -5.71 -3.66 16.02
CA GLN A 45 -5.79 -3.02 14.71
C GLN A 45 -5.38 -3.95 13.56
N ALA A 46 -4.31 -4.75 13.74
CA ALA A 46 -3.84 -5.71 12.74
C ALA A 46 -4.86 -6.84 12.51
N MET A 47 -5.49 -7.34 13.57
CA MET A 47 -6.57 -8.34 13.50
C MET A 47 -7.81 -7.77 12.81
N ALA A 48 -8.24 -6.56 13.18
CA ALA A 48 -9.40 -5.90 12.57
C ALA A 48 -9.20 -5.65 11.07
N ARG A 49 -7.96 -5.35 10.64
CA ARG A 49 -7.59 -5.18 9.23
C ARG A 49 -7.25 -6.50 8.52
N ASN A 50 -7.42 -7.64 9.17
CA ASN A 50 -7.05 -8.95 8.66
C ASN A 50 -5.60 -9.02 8.13
N SER A 51 -4.67 -8.28 8.75
CA SER A 51 -3.29 -8.13 8.26
C SER A 51 -2.50 -9.45 8.26
N PHE A 52 -2.95 -10.43 9.05
CA PHE A 52 -2.33 -11.75 9.14
C PHE A 52 -2.83 -12.71 8.06
N ALA A 53 -3.84 -12.35 7.26
CA ALA A 53 -4.48 -13.21 6.25
C ALA A 53 -3.46 -13.96 5.37
N ASN A 54 -2.41 -13.24 4.96
CA ASN A 54 -1.41 -13.71 4.01
C ASN A 54 -0.17 -14.34 4.67
N LEU A 55 -0.21 -14.62 5.97
CA LEU A 55 0.87 -15.36 6.61
C LEU A 55 0.94 -16.79 6.06
N PRO A 56 2.12 -17.29 5.66
CA PRO A 56 2.26 -18.64 5.17
C PRO A 56 2.08 -19.64 6.32
N GLY A 57 1.18 -20.60 6.15
CA GLY A 57 0.99 -21.70 7.10
C GLY A 57 -0.46 -22.12 7.28
N ILE A 58 -0.62 -23.19 8.05
CA ILE A 58 -1.91 -23.73 8.47
C ILE A 58 -2.34 -23.01 9.74
N ARG A 59 -3.62 -22.62 9.82
CA ARG A 59 -4.21 -21.95 10.98
C ARG A 59 -4.86 -22.96 11.92
N PHE A 60 -4.60 -22.80 13.20
CA PHE A 60 -5.19 -23.61 14.27
C PHE A 60 -5.81 -22.71 15.32
N LYS A 61 -6.88 -23.20 15.95
CA LYS A 61 -7.37 -22.69 17.22
C LYS A 61 -6.82 -23.59 18.31
N ALA A 62 -6.08 -23.02 19.25
CA ALA A 62 -5.55 -23.75 20.39
C ALA A 62 -6.19 -23.23 21.68
N ALA A 63 -6.81 -24.12 22.46
CA ALA A 63 -7.24 -23.81 23.82
C ALA A 63 -6.09 -24.15 24.79
N LEU A 64 -5.73 -23.19 25.64
CA LEU A 64 -4.67 -23.33 26.64
C LEU A 64 -5.30 -23.37 28.04
N ASP A 65 -4.70 -24.12 28.96
CA ASP A 65 -5.26 -24.38 30.30
C ASP A 65 -5.60 -23.14 31.13
N ASP A 66 -4.83 -22.06 30.95
CA ASP A 66 -5.00 -20.82 31.70
C ASP A 66 -5.64 -19.68 30.89
N GLN A 67 -6.22 -19.99 29.72
CA GLN A 67 -6.91 -19.02 28.88
C GLN A 67 -8.35 -19.43 28.59
N SER A 68 -9.28 -18.55 28.93
CA SER A 68 -10.70 -18.72 28.62
C SER A 68 -11.01 -18.63 27.13
N THR A 69 -10.14 -17.98 26.35
CA THR A 69 -10.34 -17.73 24.92
C THR A 69 -9.29 -18.51 24.13
N PRO A 70 -9.70 -19.32 23.12
CA PRO A 70 -8.74 -20.01 22.28
C PRO A 70 -7.91 -19.01 21.47
N VAL A 71 -6.61 -19.29 21.35
CA VAL A 71 -5.67 -18.48 20.57
C VAL A 71 -5.54 -19.01 19.15
N ILE A 72 -5.32 -18.10 18.20
CA ILE A 72 -5.03 -18.46 16.83
C ILE A 72 -3.53 -18.73 16.69
N VAL A 73 -3.18 -19.91 16.21
CA VAL A 73 -1.80 -20.30 15.92
C VAL A 73 -1.65 -20.47 14.42
N VAL A 74 -0.59 -19.94 13.84
CA VAL A 74 -0.20 -20.20 12.45
C VAL A 74 1.08 -21.03 12.48
N ALA A 75 1.10 -22.17 11.80
CA ALA A 75 2.25 -23.07 11.79
C ALA A 75 2.55 -23.59 10.38
N ARG A 76 3.83 -23.84 10.09
CA ARG A 76 4.27 -24.43 8.81
C ARG A 76 4.02 -25.94 8.73
N SER A 77 4.03 -26.63 9.88
CA SER A 77 3.71 -28.05 10.01
C SER A 77 2.83 -28.29 11.25
N ALA A 78 1.93 -29.27 11.14
CA ALA A 78 1.10 -29.78 12.23
C ALA A 78 1.85 -30.77 13.14
N ASP A 79 3.03 -31.25 12.73
CA ASP A 79 3.78 -32.26 13.45
C ASP A 79 4.17 -31.77 14.84
N GLN A 80 3.75 -32.52 15.85
CA GLN A 80 4.00 -32.23 17.26
C GLN A 80 3.62 -30.79 17.66
N LEU A 81 2.63 -30.19 16.99
CA LEU A 81 2.29 -28.78 17.17
C LEU A 81 1.87 -28.48 18.61
N ALA A 82 1.09 -29.36 19.24
CA ALA A 82 0.72 -29.22 20.64
C ALA A 82 1.95 -29.14 21.54
N ALA A 83 2.87 -30.11 21.47
CA ALA A 83 4.10 -30.13 22.27
C ALA A 83 4.98 -28.88 22.06
N ARG A 84 5.05 -28.37 20.82
CA ARG A 84 5.79 -27.13 20.50
C ARG A 84 5.13 -25.89 21.09
N ILE A 85 3.80 -25.82 21.07
CA ILE A 85 3.05 -24.73 21.74
C ILE A 85 3.27 -24.80 23.26
N GLU A 86 3.21 -26.00 23.85
CA GLU A 86 3.47 -26.18 25.28
C GLU A 86 4.87 -25.74 25.66
N TRP A 87 5.88 -26.12 24.88
CA TRP A 87 7.27 -25.73 25.11
C TRP A 87 7.48 -24.21 25.00
N LEU A 88 6.87 -23.55 24.01
CA LEU A 88 7.00 -22.10 23.81
C LEU A 88 6.25 -21.26 24.83
N THR A 89 5.11 -21.75 25.33
CA THR A 89 4.22 -20.97 26.20
C THR A 89 4.31 -21.37 27.66
N GLY A 90 4.89 -22.54 27.97
CA GLY A 90 4.84 -23.16 29.30
C GLY A 90 3.45 -23.61 29.73
N ARG A 91 2.45 -23.63 28.83
CA ARG A 91 1.04 -23.92 29.14
C ARG A 91 0.59 -25.17 28.44
N LYS A 92 -0.23 -25.98 29.11
CA LYS A 92 -0.82 -27.20 28.52
C LYS A 92 -1.84 -26.85 27.44
N VAL A 93 -1.78 -27.57 26.32
CA VAL A 93 -2.76 -27.44 25.22
C VAL A 93 -3.91 -28.39 25.48
N ILE A 94 -5.10 -27.86 25.76
CA ILE A 94 -6.31 -28.65 26.01
C ILE A 94 -6.89 -29.17 24.71
N SER A 95 -7.00 -28.30 23.70
CA SER A 95 -7.54 -28.66 22.39
C SER A 95 -6.81 -27.92 21.28
N LEU A 96 -6.74 -28.57 20.11
CA LEU A 96 -6.11 -28.05 18.92
C LEU A 96 -6.96 -28.40 17.70
N GLU A 97 -7.60 -27.40 17.11
CA GLU A 97 -8.51 -27.55 15.97
C GLU A 97 -7.93 -26.84 14.75
N ALA A 98 -7.75 -27.58 13.65
CA ALA A 98 -7.37 -26.98 12.38
C ALA A 98 -8.52 -26.08 11.91
N THR A 99 -8.25 -24.79 11.75
CA THR A 99 -9.19 -23.90 11.10
C THR A 99 -9.05 -24.10 9.61
N VAL A 100 -10.02 -24.78 9.00
CA VAL A 100 -10.19 -24.77 7.55
C VAL A 100 -10.47 -23.32 7.18
N SER A 101 -9.42 -22.58 6.86
CA SER A 101 -9.60 -21.27 6.24
C SER A 101 -10.33 -21.57 4.94
N PRO A 102 -11.51 -20.98 4.68
CA PRO A 102 -12.13 -21.11 3.36
C PRO A 102 -11.05 -20.72 2.36
N PRO A 103 -10.93 -21.41 1.20
CA PRO A 103 -9.93 -21.08 0.21
C PRO A 103 -10.03 -19.58 0.01
N GLN A 104 -9.02 -18.84 0.47
CA GLN A 104 -8.91 -17.44 0.12
C GLN A 104 -8.94 -17.53 -1.39
N ALA A 105 -10.00 -16.98 -1.99
CA ALA A 105 -10.08 -16.87 -3.43
C ALA A 105 -8.73 -16.26 -3.78
N VAL A 106 -7.87 -17.08 -4.37
CA VAL A 106 -6.64 -16.59 -4.95
C VAL A 106 -7.21 -15.57 -5.90
N VAL A 107 -7.13 -14.29 -5.53
CA VAL A 107 -7.42 -13.23 -6.46
C VAL A 107 -6.40 -13.54 -7.52
N ALA A 108 -6.85 -14.20 -8.58
CA ALA A 108 -5.99 -14.62 -9.67
C ALA A 108 -5.17 -13.37 -9.95
N PRO A 109 -3.81 -13.47 -10.03
CA PRO A 109 -3.02 -12.32 -10.46
C PRO A 109 -3.79 -11.76 -11.66
N PRO A 110 -4.25 -10.49 -11.60
CA PRO A 110 -5.18 -9.99 -12.60
C PRO A 110 -4.59 -10.39 -13.94
N ALA A 111 -5.34 -11.19 -14.71
CA ALA A 111 -4.90 -11.69 -16.01
C ALA A 111 -4.14 -10.56 -16.68
N PRO A 112 -2.90 -10.79 -17.18
CA PRO A 112 -1.94 -9.73 -17.53
C PRO A 112 -2.73 -8.63 -18.18
N SER A 113 -2.97 -7.58 -17.40
CA SER A 113 -3.82 -6.52 -17.87
C SER A 113 -3.09 -6.02 -19.10
N ALA A 114 -3.83 -5.91 -20.21
CA ALA A 114 -3.36 -5.17 -21.37
C ALA A 114 -2.56 -3.95 -20.88
N PRO A 115 -1.46 -3.59 -21.57
CA PRO A 115 -0.50 -2.58 -21.11
C PRO A 115 -1.22 -1.42 -20.44
N PRO A 116 -0.74 -0.99 -19.25
CA PRO A 116 -1.53 -0.32 -18.23
C PRO A 116 -2.36 0.81 -18.85
N GLU A 117 -3.66 0.56 -19.00
CA GLU A 117 -4.61 1.66 -19.20
C GLU A 117 -4.66 2.42 -17.89
N ASP A 118 -3.98 3.56 -17.94
CA ASP A 118 -3.90 4.66 -17.00
C ASP A 118 -5.29 5.02 -16.45
N ARG A 119 -5.78 4.27 -15.45
CA ARG A 119 -7.01 4.58 -14.73
C ARG A 119 -6.77 5.67 -13.69
N HIS A 120 -6.21 6.78 -14.15
CA HIS A 120 -6.65 8.10 -13.71
C HIS A 120 -7.93 8.43 -14.48
N HIS A 121 -9.07 7.95 -13.98
CA HIS A 121 -10.35 8.39 -14.51
C HIS A 121 -10.48 9.90 -14.31
N GLY A 122 -10.47 10.64 -15.42
CA GLY A 122 -11.39 11.75 -15.56
C GLY A 122 -10.86 13.07 -16.11
N VAL A 123 -9.84 13.10 -16.99
CA VAL A 123 -9.80 14.06 -18.11
C VAL A 123 -8.97 13.43 -19.23
N VAL A 124 -9.64 12.85 -20.23
CA VAL A 124 -8.98 12.42 -21.47
C VAL A 124 -8.74 13.68 -22.31
N THR A 125 -7.59 14.33 -22.09
CA THR A 125 -7.02 15.19 -23.12
C THR A 125 -6.41 14.29 -24.19
N ARG A 126 -6.54 14.67 -25.47
CA ARG A 126 -6.10 13.87 -26.63
C ARG A 126 -4.57 13.66 -26.73
N GLU A 127 -3.81 14.06 -25.72
CA GLU A 127 -2.35 14.13 -25.73
C GLU A 127 -1.77 13.19 -24.66
N SER A 128 -0.65 12.55 -25.01
CA SER A 128 0.06 11.56 -24.20
C SER A 128 0.58 12.14 -22.89
N SER A 129 0.61 11.32 -21.84
CA SER A 129 1.23 11.68 -20.56
C SER A 129 2.71 12.04 -20.76
N VAL A 130 3.15 13.12 -20.10
CA VAL A 130 4.54 13.59 -20.14
C VAL A 130 5.21 13.22 -18.82
N THR A 131 6.49 12.83 -18.87
CA THR A 131 7.24 12.46 -17.65
C THR A 131 7.85 13.70 -16.99
N CYS A 132 8.08 13.66 -15.67
CA CYS A 132 8.67 14.81 -14.97
C CYS A 132 10.08 15.17 -15.49
N SER A 133 10.83 14.21 -16.01
CA SER A 133 12.11 14.44 -16.71
C SER A 133 11.99 15.29 -17.97
N ASP A 134 10.80 15.35 -18.57
CA ASP A 134 10.53 16.19 -19.75
C ASP A 134 10.01 17.59 -19.36
N CYS A 135 9.84 17.88 -18.05
CA CYS A 135 9.33 19.16 -17.55
C CYS A 135 10.46 20.17 -17.31
N SER A 136 10.29 21.42 -17.77
CA SER A 136 11.27 22.50 -17.60
C SER A 136 11.50 22.96 -16.16
N ALA A 137 10.61 22.60 -15.22
CA ALA A 137 10.77 22.85 -13.79
C ALA A 137 11.60 21.76 -13.07
N PHE A 138 12.05 20.73 -13.79
CA PHE A 138 12.86 19.63 -13.26
C PHE A 138 14.35 20.01 -13.29
N THR A 139 14.98 20.03 -12.14
CA THR A 139 16.38 20.46 -11.99
C THR A 139 17.35 19.28 -12.15
N ALA A 140 18.63 19.57 -12.43
CA ALA A 140 19.70 18.57 -12.48
C ALA A 140 19.89 17.78 -11.18
N GLY A 141 19.33 18.27 -10.06
CA GLY A 141 19.25 17.56 -8.78
C GLY A 141 18.13 16.52 -8.71
N HIS A 142 17.50 16.16 -9.84
CA HIS A 142 16.35 15.27 -9.92
C HIS A 142 15.13 15.71 -9.08
N SER A 143 14.95 17.02 -8.90
CA SER A 143 13.85 17.58 -8.12
C SER A 143 13.11 18.68 -8.88
N CYS A 144 11.79 18.76 -8.68
CA CYS A 144 10.95 19.80 -9.25
C CYS A 144 11.04 21.07 -8.40
N SER A 145 11.52 22.17 -8.97
CA SER A 145 11.70 23.45 -8.25
C SER A 145 10.39 24.01 -7.69
N SER A 146 9.28 23.78 -8.38
CA SER A 146 7.93 24.17 -7.91
C SER A 146 7.44 23.33 -6.73
N ALA A 147 7.82 22.05 -6.66
CA ALA A 147 7.49 21.17 -5.52
C ALA A 147 8.29 21.52 -4.26
N VAL A 148 9.54 21.97 -4.44
CA VAL A 148 10.37 22.50 -3.33
C VAL A 148 9.71 23.72 -2.69
N GLN A 149 9.12 24.61 -3.50
CA GLN A 149 8.42 25.80 -2.99
C GLN A 149 7.05 25.48 -2.37
N SER A 150 6.35 24.45 -2.85
CA SER A 150 5.01 24.07 -2.34
C SER A 150 5.04 23.12 -1.13
N GLY A 151 6.22 22.59 -0.75
CA GLY A 151 6.37 21.64 0.35
C GLY A 151 5.72 20.27 0.08
N THR A 152 5.39 19.96 -1.18
CA THR A 152 4.78 18.70 -1.58
C THR A 152 5.87 17.67 -1.88
N GLU A 153 5.66 16.42 -1.47
CA GLU A 153 6.64 15.33 -1.60
C GLU A 153 7.13 15.16 -3.06
N HIS A 154 8.45 15.05 -3.23
CA HIS A 154 9.09 14.96 -4.54
C HIS A 154 8.77 13.63 -5.23
N PRO A 155 8.12 13.65 -6.42
CA PRO A 155 7.92 12.42 -7.16
C PRO A 155 9.22 11.94 -7.80
N ALA A 156 9.33 10.63 -8.01
CA ALA A 156 10.44 10.04 -8.75
C ALA A 156 10.49 10.52 -10.21
N ALA A 157 11.69 10.85 -10.68
CA ALA A 157 11.98 11.53 -11.95
C ALA A 157 11.25 11.00 -13.19
N ASN A 158 11.11 9.68 -13.29
CA ASN A 158 10.69 9.01 -14.52
C ASN A 158 9.26 8.48 -14.49
N VAL A 159 8.44 8.92 -13.52
CA VAL A 159 7.05 8.47 -13.46
C VAL A 159 6.17 9.46 -14.23
N PRO A 160 5.41 9.02 -15.25
CA PRO A 160 4.49 9.88 -15.99
C PRO A 160 3.36 10.36 -15.09
N ARG A 161 3.25 11.67 -14.85
CA ARG A 161 2.22 12.27 -13.95
C ARG A 161 1.90 13.71 -14.36
N ARG A 162 0.74 14.22 -13.93
CA ARG A 162 0.36 15.64 -14.04
C ARG A 162 1.11 16.52 -13.03
N CYS A 163 1.50 17.73 -13.42
CA CYS A 163 2.11 18.71 -12.52
C CYS A 163 1.07 19.26 -11.52
N LEU A 164 1.29 19.05 -10.21
CA LEU A 164 0.36 19.37 -9.12
C LEU A 164 0.55 20.76 -8.50
N ALA A 165 1.51 21.57 -8.95
CA ALA A 165 1.83 22.88 -8.38
C ALA A 165 0.89 24.02 -8.83
N PHE A 166 -0.40 23.74 -9.04
CA PHE A 166 -1.41 24.75 -9.32
C PHE A 166 -2.50 24.71 -8.24
N ALA A 167 -2.62 25.78 -7.45
CA ALA A 167 -3.64 25.94 -6.42
C ALA A 167 -4.40 27.27 -6.62
N PRO A 168 -5.60 27.26 -7.23
CA PRO A 168 -6.42 28.47 -7.36
C PRO A 168 -7.21 28.77 -6.06
N HIS A 169 -7.70 30.01 -5.94
CA HIS A 169 -8.58 30.41 -4.83
C HIS A 169 -10.00 29.80 -4.99
N TRP A 170 -10.76 29.71 -3.88
CA TRP A 170 -11.97 28.88 -3.74
C TRP A 170 -13.14 29.16 -4.71
N ASP A 171 -13.19 30.34 -5.34
CA ASP A 171 -14.21 30.73 -6.33
C ASP A 171 -13.69 30.70 -7.79
N ALA A 172 -12.42 30.33 -8.00
CA ALA A 172 -11.78 30.35 -9.30
C ALA A 172 -11.67 28.97 -9.94
N VAL A 173 -12.22 28.85 -11.15
CA VAL A 173 -12.08 27.67 -12.01
C VAL A 173 -10.92 27.92 -12.99
N ASP A 174 -9.97 26.98 -13.08
CA ASP A 174 -8.88 27.02 -14.06
C ASP A 174 -9.42 26.80 -15.48
N LYS A 175 -9.68 27.90 -16.19
CA LYS A 175 -10.30 27.89 -17.52
C LYS A 175 -9.29 27.69 -18.67
N ARG A 176 -8.01 27.47 -18.36
CA ARG A 176 -6.93 27.29 -19.34
C ARG A 176 -6.98 25.91 -19.99
N CYS A 177 -6.80 25.83 -21.31
CA CYS A 177 -6.82 24.58 -22.06
C CYS A 177 -5.65 24.47 -23.06
N GLY A 178 -5.21 23.24 -23.36
CA GLY A 178 -4.08 22.96 -24.25
C GLY A 178 -2.85 23.82 -23.93
N ALA A 179 -2.29 24.42 -24.97
CA ALA A 179 -1.59 25.69 -25.02
C ALA A 179 -1.51 26.58 -23.76
N GLU A 180 -2.59 26.87 -23.03
CA GLU A 180 -2.55 27.81 -21.90
C GLU A 180 -2.26 27.13 -20.55
N ARG A 181 -2.52 25.82 -20.48
CA ARG A 181 -2.06 24.92 -19.41
C ARG A 181 -0.63 24.45 -19.62
N TRP A 182 -0.21 24.49 -20.87
CA TRP A 182 1.08 24.07 -21.40
C TRP A 182 1.62 25.16 -22.35
N PRO A 183 1.89 26.39 -21.86
CA PRO A 183 2.33 27.55 -22.69
C PRO A 183 3.50 27.24 -23.61
N GLU A 184 4.34 26.28 -23.24
CA GLU A 184 5.40 25.68 -24.03
C GLU A 184 4.95 24.98 -25.34
N LEU A 185 3.70 24.50 -25.48
CA LEU A 185 3.20 23.85 -26.70
C LEU A 185 2.90 24.83 -27.86
N VAL A 186 2.93 26.15 -27.62
CA VAL A 186 2.40 27.17 -28.56
C VAL A 186 3.49 27.94 -29.33
N ALA A 187 4.76 27.90 -28.91
CA ALA A 187 5.84 28.59 -29.62
C ALA A 187 6.23 27.83 -30.92
N ARG A 188 5.56 28.21 -32.00
CA ARG A 188 5.54 27.69 -33.40
C ARG A 188 6.90 27.50 -34.12
N PRO A 189 6.86 26.89 -35.34
CA PRO A 189 7.04 27.78 -36.50
C PRO A 189 6.02 27.66 -37.65
N VAL A 190 5.96 28.80 -38.34
CA VAL A 190 5.12 29.32 -39.41
C VAL A 190 5.15 28.50 -40.71
N LYS A 191 4.01 28.37 -41.42
CA LYS A 191 3.95 28.60 -42.90
C LYS A 191 2.53 28.62 -43.48
N GLY A 192 2.15 29.80 -44.02
CA GLY A 192 1.25 30.03 -45.17
C GLY A 192 -0.24 29.69 -44.98
N GLY A 193 -1.23 30.52 -45.28
CA GLY A 193 -1.28 31.82 -45.95
C GLY A 193 -2.62 31.95 -46.70
N ARG A 194 -3.24 33.14 -46.62
CA ARG A 194 -4.30 33.69 -47.52
C ARG A 194 -5.66 32.96 -47.48
N ASN A 195 -6.82 33.54 -47.75
CA ASN A 195 -7.33 34.88 -48.05
C ASN A 195 -8.87 34.74 -47.84
N ALA A 196 -9.52 35.66 -47.11
CA ALA A 196 -10.46 36.64 -47.68
C ALA A 196 -11.89 36.07 -48.00
N PRO A 197 -12.90 36.90 -48.35
CA PRO A 197 -13.96 37.24 -47.39
C PRO A 197 -15.41 37.16 -47.93
N ALA A 198 -16.35 37.42 -47.02
CA ALA A 198 -17.64 38.09 -47.21
C ALA A 198 -18.70 37.47 -48.15
N ARG A 199 -19.92 37.34 -47.62
CA ARG A 199 -21.05 38.26 -47.91
C ARG A 199 -22.32 37.75 -47.22
N ARG A 200 -23.04 38.69 -46.58
CA ARG A 200 -24.46 38.55 -46.25
C ARG A 200 -25.26 39.28 -47.32
N ALA A 201 -26.43 38.72 -47.65
CA ALA A 201 -27.69 39.43 -47.49
C ALA A 201 -28.57 38.51 -46.63
#